data_AF-A4JTM0-F1
#
_entry.id   AF-A4JTM0-F1
#
_cell.length_a   1.000
_cell.length_b   1.000
_cell.length_c   1.000
_cell.angle_alpha   90.00
_cell.angle_beta   90.00
_cell.angle_gamma   90.00
#
_symmetry.space_group_name_H-M   'P 1'
#
loop_
_entity.id
_entity.type
_entity.pdbx_description
1 polymer ?
#
loop_
_entity_poly.entity_id
_entity_poly.type
_entity_poly.pdbx_seq_one_letter_code
_entity_poly.pdbx_strand_id
1 'polypeptide(L)'
;MCIAHSTPSRGLLILRSASPGCQVIASGLALSITQEIAMFRAGEWVGAGKWANRESHPSAWGRPFLGCVLDPADFRAWANSFEFPESQPDLGQIMSLVIRLKAENKLADRVPVEWNFNNVRIVKWELISKLRTAKEEHALWNALKLQRIDELNHPRRRKKRPLADFLSDGFTHLVSA
;
A
#
# COMPACT_ATOMS: atom_id res chain seq x y z
N MET A 1 7.88 -71.48 66.49
CA MET A 1 6.72 -70.84 67.15
C MET A 1 6.75 -69.38 66.73
N CYS A 2 5.81 -68.79 65.99
CA CYS A 2 4.35 -68.88 66.00
C CYS A 2 3.74 -68.98 64.59
N ILE A 3 2.43 -69.20 64.57
CA ILE A 3 1.59 -69.79 63.51
C ILE A 3 0.76 -68.73 62.76
N ALA A 4 0.76 -68.87 61.43
CA ALA A 4 -0.32 -68.78 60.41
C ALA A 4 -1.31 -67.61 60.19
N HIS A 5 -1.82 -67.66 58.94
CA HIS A 5 -3.07 -67.14 58.34
C HIS A 5 -3.08 -65.66 57.91
N SER A 6 -3.66 -65.23 56.78
CA SER A 6 -4.41 -65.84 55.66
C SER A 6 -4.53 -64.79 54.53
N THR A 7 -4.65 -65.24 53.29
CA THR A 7 -5.06 -64.53 52.05
C THR A 7 -6.53 -64.01 52.12
N PRO A 8 -7.20 -63.40 51.09
CA PRO A 8 -6.80 -63.06 49.69
C PRO A 8 -7.32 -61.70 49.10
N SER A 9 -6.87 -61.42 47.86
CA SER A 9 -7.63 -60.92 46.67
C SER A 9 -8.25 -59.51 46.57
N ARG A 10 -7.85 -58.81 45.49
CA ARG A 10 -8.60 -58.04 44.46
C ARG A 10 -7.71 -56.85 44.05
N GLY A 11 -7.23 -56.69 42.81
CA GLY A 11 -7.94 -56.83 41.54
C GLY A 11 -8.14 -55.41 40.98
N LEU A 12 -7.29 -54.95 40.07
CA LEU A 12 -7.63 -53.86 39.15
C LEU A 12 -6.78 -53.96 37.87
N LEU A 13 -7.43 -54.43 36.80
CA LEU A 13 -6.95 -54.39 35.43
C LEU A 13 -7.05 -52.95 34.91
N ILE A 14 -5.95 -52.37 34.46
CA ILE A 14 -5.97 -51.15 33.65
C ILE A 14 -5.64 -51.53 32.21
N LEU A 15 -6.70 -51.65 31.39
CA LEU A 15 -6.63 -51.72 29.94
C LEU A 15 -6.19 -50.36 29.40
N ARG A 16 -4.97 -50.26 28.87
CA ARG A 16 -4.53 -49.11 28.04
C ARG A 16 -4.93 -49.39 26.60
N SER A 17 -6.04 -48.80 26.17
CA SER A 17 -6.45 -48.74 24.76
C SER A 17 -5.52 -47.80 23.98
N ALA A 18 -4.97 -48.31 22.89
CA ALA A 18 -4.28 -47.54 21.86
C ALA A 18 -5.26 -46.58 21.17
N SER A 19 -4.94 -45.29 21.14
CA SER A 19 -5.61 -44.32 20.26
C SER A 19 -4.83 -44.23 18.94
N PRO A 20 -5.45 -44.54 17.80
CA PRO A 20 -4.87 -44.28 16.48
C PRO A 20 -4.82 -42.78 16.22
N GLY A 21 -3.69 -42.35 15.65
CA GLY A 21 -3.44 -40.97 15.24
C GLY A 21 -4.46 -40.51 14.22
N CYS A 22 -5.45 -39.77 14.71
CA CYS A 22 -6.30 -38.92 13.88
C CYS A 22 -5.48 -37.65 13.60
N GLN A 23 -4.67 -37.68 12.55
CA GLN A 23 -4.16 -36.46 11.94
C GLN A 23 -5.37 -35.72 11.38
N VAL A 24 -5.94 -34.84 12.19
CA VAL A 24 -6.80 -33.78 11.71
C VAL A 24 -5.93 -32.96 10.78
N ILE A 25 -6.11 -33.18 9.47
CA ILE A 25 -5.71 -32.24 8.44
C ILE A 25 -6.53 -31.00 8.77
N ALA A 26 -5.94 -30.12 9.56
CA ALA A 26 -6.47 -28.79 9.77
C ALA A 26 -6.56 -28.20 8.37
N SER A 27 -7.79 -28.10 7.86
CA SER A 27 -8.19 -27.21 6.78
C SER A 27 -7.98 -25.77 7.25
N GLY A 28 -6.74 -25.44 7.58
CA GLY A 28 -6.23 -24.10 7.75
C GLY A 28 -6.01 -23.52 6.36
N LEU A 29 -7.10 -23.34 5.61
CA LEU A 29 -7.18 -22.23 4.67
C LEU A 29 -7.31 -20.96 5.51
N ALA A 30 -6.23 -20.68 6.27
CA ALA A 30 -5.96 -19.36 6.77
C ALA A 30 -5.83 -18.47 5.53
N LEU A 31 -6.79 -17.56 5.41
CA LEU A 31 -6.85 -16.39 4.56
C LEU A 31 -5.52 -15.60 4.60
N SER A 32 -4.46 -16.09 3.97
CA SER A 32 -3.13 -15.48 4.10
C SER A 32 -2.31 -15.54 2.81
N ILE A 33 -2.94 -15.60 1.64
CA ILE A 33 -2.28 -15.49 0.33
C ILE A 33 -3.32 -14.95 -0.67
N THR A 34 -3.72 -13.68 -0.63
CA THR A 34 -3.12 -12.62 -1.44
C THR A 34 -3.40 -11.29 -0.76
N GLN A 35 -2.66 -11.01 0.30
CA GLN A 35 -2.24 -9.65 0.56
C GLN A 35 -1.18 -9.32 -0.51
N GLU A 36 -1.60 -9.28 -1.78
CA GLU A 36 -0.91 -8.49 -2.77
C GLU A 36 -0.84 -7.11 -2.15
N ILE A 37 0.38 -6.70 -1.89
CA ILE A 37 0.76 -5.51 -1.15
C ILE A 37 -0.06 -4.37 -1.71
N ALA A 38 -1.13 -3.97 -1.01
CA ALA A 38 -1.71 -2.66 -1.20
C ALA A 38 -0.59 -1.69 -0.84
N MET A 39 0.17 -1.28 -1.87
CA MET A 39 1.40 -0.51 -1.74
C MET A 39 1.14 0.81 -0.99
N PHE A 40 -0.12 1.25 -0.98
CA PHE A 40 -0.58 2.41 -0.23
C PHE A 40 -1.88 2.09 0.51
N ARG A 41 -1.99 2.56 1.76
CA ARG A 41 -3.20 2.41 2.57
C ARG A 41 -4.17 3.56 2.32
N ALA A 42 -5.47 3.33 2.47
CA ALA A 42 -6.45 4.42 2.49
C ALA A 42 -6.09 5.43 3.60
N GLY A 43 -6.16 6.72 3.28
CA GLY A 43 -5.71 7.82 4.14
C GLY A 43 -4.22 8.16 4.02
N GLU A 44 -3.42 7.37 3.29
CA GLU A 44 -2.00 7.64 3.10
C GLU A 44 -1.77 8.80 2.12
N TRP A 45 -0.79 9.65 2.43
CA TRP A 45 -0.38 10.74 1.55
C TRP A 45 0.67 10.28 0.54
N VAL A 46 0.36 10.47 -0.74
CA VAL A 46 1.18 10.04 -1.87
C VAL A 46 1.51 11.20 -2.81
N GLY A 47 2.64 11.09 -3.49
CA GLY A 47 3.08 11.99 -4.55
C GLY A 47 3.10 11.32 -5.92
N ALA A 48 3.13 12.12 -6.98
CA ALA A 48 3.14 11.64 -8.37
C ALA A 48 4.06 12.45 -9.30
N GLY A 49 5.13 13.07 -8.77
CA GLY A 49 6.07 13.87 -9.55
C GLY A 49 5.51 15.21 -10.05
N LYS A 50 4.54 15.79 -9.33
CA LYS A 50 3.83 17.03 -9.73
C LYS A 50 4.11 18.15 -8.72
N TRP A 51 4.53 19.31 -9.19
CA TRP A 51 4.67 20.54 -8.38
C TRP A 51 4.45 21.77 -9.25
N ALA A 52 4.09 22.89 -8.60
CA ALA A 52 3.88 24.16 -9.29
C ALA A 52 5.19 24.71 -9.89
N ASN A 53 5.07 25.38 -11.04
CA ASN A 53 6.17 26.09 -11.72
C ASN A 53 7.39 25.21 -12.05
N ARG A 54 7.17 23.93 -12.38
CA ARG A 54 8.26 22.99 -12.70
C ARG A 54 9.17 23.45 -13.84
N GLU A 55 8.65 24.24 -14.77
CA GLU A 55 9.40 24.79 -15.90
C GLU A 55 10.14 26.10 -15.58
N SER A 56 9.88 26.71 -14.42
CA SER A 56 10.55 27.93 -13.97
C SER A 56 11.90 27.66 -13.32
N HIS A 57 12.60 28.73 -12.93
CA HIS A 57 13.83 28.62 -12.16
C HIS A 57 13.60 27.82 -10.85
N PRO A 58 14.53 26.96 -10.40
CA PRO A 58 14.33 26.08 -9.23
C PRO A 58 13.98 26.80 -7.93
N SER A 59 14.38 28.07 -7.79
CA SER A 59 13.99 28.90 -6.63
C SER A 59 12.49 29.21 -6.59
N ALA A 60 11.81 29.21 -7.74
CA ALA A 60 10.38 29.47 -7.88
C ALA A 60 9.52 28.20 -7.90
N TRP A 61 10.13 27.01 -7.79
CA TRP A 61 9.40 25.75 -7.70
C TRP A 61 8.59 25.70 -6.42
N GLY A 62 7.29 25.41 -6.56
CA GLY A 62 6.41 25.14 -5.43
C GLY A 62 6.72 23.81 -4.74
N ARG A 63 6.08 23.57 -3.61
CA ARG A 63 6.10 22.26 -2.94
C ARG A 63 5.47 21.19 -3.83
N PRO A 64 5.90 19.92 -3.72
CA PRO A 64 5.21 18.83 -4.40
C PRO A 64 3.76 18.76 -3.97
N PHE A 65 2.88 18.52 -4.95
CA PHE A 65 1.48 18.24 -4.68
C PHE A 65 1.39 16.83 -4.11
N LEU A 66 0.67 16.72 -3.00
CA LEU A 66 0.36 15.45 -2.36
C LEU A 66 -1.14 15.18 -2.50
N GLY A 67 -1.46 13.91 -2.73
CA GLY A 67 -2.82 13.40 -2.74
C GLY A 67 -3.05 12.44 -1.60
N CYS A 68 -4.29 12.32 -1.15
CA CYS A 68 -4.70 11.34 -0.15
C CYS A 68 -5.29 10.13 -0.87
N VAL A 69 -4.80 8.93 -0.57
CA VAL A 69 -5.36 7.70 -1.11
C VAL A 69 -6.74 7.47 -0.52
N LEU A 70 -7.74 7.27 -1.37
CA LEU A 70 -9.10 6.95 -0.96
C LEU A 70 -9.32 5.43 -0.97
N ASP A 71 -10.30 4.97 -0.19
CA ASP A 71 -10.83 3.62 -0.35
C ASP A 71 -11.61 3.57 -1.68
N PRO A 72 -11.42 2.55 -2.54
CA PRO A 72 -12.29 2.30 -3.68
C PRO A 72 -13.79 2.25 -3.34
N ALA A 73 -14.17 1.93 -2.10
CA ALA A 73 -15.56 1.94 -1.65
C ALA A 73 -16.05 3.33 -1.15
N ASP A 74 -15.19 4.33 -1.08
CA ASP A 74 -15.57 5.69 -0.67
C ASP A 74 -16.42 6.36 -1.78
N PHE A 75 -17.53 7.01 -1.39
CA PHE A 75 -18.39 7.74 -2.32
C PHE A 75 -17.63 8.84 -3.07
N ARG A 76 -16.62 9.43 -2.44
CA ARG A 76 -15.79 10.48 -3.07
C ARG A 76 -15.01 9.97 -4.28
N ALA A 77 -14.66 8.68 -4.31
CA ALA A 77 -13.94 8.07 -5.42
C ALA A 77 -14.77 8.00 -6.71
N TRP A 78 -16.10 8.01 -6.56
CA TRP A 78 -17.07 7.76 -7.62
C TRP A 78 -18.00 8.93 -7.91
N ALA A 79 -18.01 9.97 -7.07
CA ALA A 79 -18.81 11.16 -7.27
C ALA A 79 -18.56 11.81 -8.64
N ASN A 80 -19.64 12.14 -9.36
CA ASN A 80 -19.60 12.72 -10.72
C ASN A 80 -18.82 11.86 -11.74
N SER A 81 -18.78 10.54 -11.54
CA SER A 81 -18.21 9.61 -12.52
C SER A 81 -19.23 9.25 -13.59
N PHE A 82 -18.81 8.54 -14.64
CA PHE A 82 -19.72 8.06 -15.68
C PHE A 82 -20.77 7.07 -15.13
N GLU A 83 -20.36 6.21 -14.19
CA GLU A 83 -21.26 5.23 -13.55
C GLU A 83 -22.22 5.91 -12.55
N PHE A 84 -21.76 7.01 -11.93
CA PHE A 84 -22.52 7.76 -10.93
C PHE A 84 -22.45 9.27 -11.23
N PRO A 85 -23.40 9.82 -12.01
CA PRO A 85 -23.41 11.24 -12.38
C PRO A 85 -23.81 12.16 -11.22
N GLU A 86 -24.13 11.60 -10.06
CA GLU A 86 -24.49 12.32 -8.84
C GLU A 86 -23.28 12.60 -7.94
N SER A 87 -23.39 13.64 -7.10
CA SER A 87 -22.32 14.06 -6.20
C SER A 87 -22.18 13.18 -4.96
N GLN A 88 -23.25 12.47 -4.58
CA GLN A 88 -23.30 11.58 -3.43
C GLN A 88 -23.97 10.26 -3.82
N PRO A 89 -23.23 9.36 -4.50
CA PRO A 89 -23.76 8.06 -4.88
C PRO A 89 -24.12 7.17 -3.70
N ASP A 90 -25.11 6.30 -3.89
CA ASP A 90 -25.50 5.31 -2.88
C ASP A 90 -24.37 4.30 -2.62
N LEU A 91 -24.06 4.08 -1.35
CA LEU A 91 -22.97 3.21 -0.93
C LEU A 91 -23.20 1.74 -1.35
N GLY A 92 -24.45 1.28 -1.33
CA GLY A 92 -24.81 -0.09 -1.73
C GLY A 92 -24.50 -0.36 -3.21
N GLN A 93 -24.79 0.60 -4.07
CA GLN A 93 -24.48 0.53 -5.49
C GLN A 93 -22.96 0.58 -5.74
N ILE A 94 -22.24 1.45 -5.04
CA ILE A 94 -20.77 1.55 -5.15
C ILE A 94 -20.11 0.25 -4.75
N MET A 95 -20.49 -0.34 -3.60
CA MET A 95 -19.92 -1.61 -3.15
C MET A 95 -20.15 -2.72 -4.18
N SER A 96 -21.35 -2.80 -4.75
CA SER A 96 -21.69 -3.77 -5.80
C SER A 96 -20.81 -3.58 -7.05
N LEU A 97 -20.60 -2.33 -7.47
CA LEU A 97 -19.71 -2.00 -8.59
C LEU A 97 -18.26 -2.38 -8.28
N VAL A 98 -17.75 -2.03 -7.10
CA VAL A 98 -16.37 -2.30 -6.69
C VAL A 98 -16.10 -3.80 -6.65
N ILE A 99 -17.03 -4.60 -6.12
CA ILE A 99 -16.93 -6.07 -6.12
C ILE A 99 -16.84 -6.60 -7.56
N ARG A 100 -17.71 -6.11 -8.45
CA ARG A 100 -17.68 -6.47 -9.88
C ARG A 100 -16.34 -6.12 -10.53
N LEU A 101 -15.85 -4.89 -10.34
CA LEU A 101 -14.59 -4.43 -10.92
C LEU A 101 -13.36 -5.16 -10.35
N LYS A 102 -13.40 -5.56 -9.08
CA LYS A 102 -12.38 -6.42 -8.46
C LYS A 102 -12.39 -7.83 -9.07
N ALA A 103 -13.56 -8.42 -9.28
CA ALA A 103 -13.68 -9.73 -9.94
C ALA A 103 -13.17 -9.70 -11.39
N GLU A 104 -13.29 -8.55 -12.07
CA GLU A 104 -12.76 -8.31 -13.42
C GLU A 104 -11.28 -7.88 -13.44
N ASN A 105 -10.61 -7.79 -12.27
CA ASN A 105 -9.23 -7.30 -12.13
C ASN A 105 -8.97 -5.89 -12.70
N LYS A 106 -10.00 -5.06 -12.91
CA LYS A 106 -9.86 -3.70 -13.46
C LYS A 106 -9.24 -2.71 -12.46
N LEU A 107 -9.25 -3.05 -11.17
CA LEU A 107 -8.74 -2.21 -10.08
C LEU A 107 -7.39 -2.68 -9.53
N ALA A 108 -6.76 -3.71 -10.11
CA ALA A 108 -5.52 -4.28 -9.58
C ALA A 108 -4.36 -3.25 -9.54
N ASP A 109 -4.21 -2.46 -10.61
CA ASP A 109 -3.09 -1.52 -10.77
C ASP A 109 -3.44 -0.06 -10.46
N ARG A 110 -4.69 0.21 -10.03
CA ARG A 110 -5.22 1.57 -9.94
C ARG A 110 -5.80 1.86 -8.56
N VAL A 111 -5.49 3.05 -8.06
CA VAL A 111 -5.97 3.52 -6.75
C VAL A 111 -6.61 4.90 -6.93
N PRO A 112 -7.77 5.17 -6.30
CA PRO A 112 -8.33 6.50 -6.31
C PRO A 112 -7.53 7.40 -5.36
N VAL A 113 -7.11 8.56 -5.85
CA VAL A 113 -6.34 9.54 -5.09
C VAL A 113 -7.05 10.90 -5.16
N GLU A 114 -7.36 11.47 -4.00
CA GLU A 114 -7.87 12.84 -3.86
C GLU A 114 -6.69 13.82 -3.84
N TRP A 115 -6.54 14.59 -4.91
CA TRP A 115 -5.54 15.64 -5.01
C TRP A 115 -6.10 16.97 -4.51
N ASN A 116 -5.35 17.65 -3.64
CA ASN A 116 -5.70 18.98 -3.13
C ASN A 116 -4.80 20.06 -3.77
N PHE A 117 -5.37 20.85 -4.68
CA PHE A 117 -4.71 21.96 -5.36
C PHE A 117 -5.26 23.30 -4.88
N ASN A 118 -4.67 23.88 -3.82
CA ASN A 118 -4.94 25.26 -3.36
C ASN A 118 -6.42 25.68 -3.45
N ASN A 119 -7.35 24.84 -2.95
CA ASN A 119 -8.82 24.98 -2.91
C ASN A 119 -9.62 24.09 -3.88
N VAL A 120 -8.99 23.48 -4.89
CA VAL A 120 -9.67 22.54 -5.78
C VAL A 120 -9.32 21.11 -5.38
N ARG A 121 -10.34 20.30 -5.14
CA ARG A 121 -10.17 18.86 -4.90
C ARG A 121 -10.52 18.10 -6.17
N ILE A 122 -9.61 17.26 -6.62
CA ILE A 122 -9.81 16.45 -7.83
C ILE A 122 -9.47 15.02 -7.48
N VAL A 123 -10.43 14.12 -7.65
CA VAL A 123 -10.17 12.69 -7.53
C VAL A 123 -9.73 12.13 -8.88
N LYS A 124 -8.62 11.40 -8.88
CA LYS A 124 -8.12 10.70 -10.06
C LYS A 124 -7.75 9.27 -9.71
N TRP A 125 -8.06 8.35 -10.62
CA TRP A 125 -7.58 6.98 -10.58
C TRP A 125 -6.17 6.93 -11.15
N GLU A 126 -5.18 6.85 -10.26
CA GLU A 126 -3.76 6.85 -10.62
C GLU A 126 -3.21 5.42 -10.60
N LEU A 127 -2.16 5.18 -11.39
CA LEU A 127 -1.46 3.90 -11.40
C LEU A 127 -0.55 3.78 -10.17
N ILE A 128 -0.57 2.62 -9.51
CA ILE A 128 0.28 2.35 -8.34
C ILE A 128 1.76 2.60 -8.67
N SER A 129 2.21 2.21 -9.86
CA SER A 129 3.59 2.41 -10.34
C SER A 129 4.03 3.87 -10.50
N LYS A 130 3.08 4.81 -10.58
CA LYS A 130 3.37 6.25 -10.69
C LYS A 130 3.36 6.96 -9.33
N LEU A 131 2.82 6.31 -8.31
CA LEU A 131 2.69 6.87 -6.99
C LEU A 131 3.94 6.59 -6.16
N ARG A 132 4.27 7.52 -5.28
CA ARG A 132 5.36 7.42 -4.30
C ARG A 132 4.84 7.86 -2.94
N THR A 133 5.46 7.39 -1.87
CA THR A 133 5.12 7.91 -0.55
C THR A 133 5.45 9.40 -0.46
N ALA A 134 4.74 10.17 0.39
CA ALA A 134 5.02 11.59 0.56
C ALA A 134 6.49 11.87 0.90
N LYS A 135 7.12 11.00 1.71
CA LYS A 135 8.54 11.12 2.08
C LYS A 135 9.47 10.98 0.87
N GLU A 136 9.23 9.98 0.04
CA GLU A 136 10.00 9.75 -1.19
C GLU A 136 9.80 10.87 -2.22
N GLU A 137 8.56 11.34 -2.39
CA GLU A 137 8.25 12.45 -3.30
C GLU A 137 8.99 13.73 -2.88
N HIS A 138 9.00 14.05 -1.58
CA HIS A 138 9.76 15.19 -1.07
C HIS A 138 11.26 15.02 -1.25
N ALA A 139 11.80 13.83 -1.01
CA ALA A 139 13.22 13.54 -1.23
C ALA A 139 13.61 13.71 -2.71
N LEU A 140 12.79 13.16 -3.61
CA LEU A 140 12.99 13.28 -5.06
C LEU A 140 12.89 14.72 -5.54
N TRP A 141 11.89 15.47 -5.07
CA TRP A 141 11.71 16.88 -5.39
C TRP A 141 12.94 17.71 -4.97
N ASN A 142 13.44 17.50 -3.75
CA ASN A 142 14.64 18.16 -3.25
C ASN A 142 15.88 17.81 -4.10
N ALA A 143 16.06 16.53 -4.41
CA ALA A 143 17.19 16.06 -5.23
C ALA A 143 17.15 16.68 -6.64
N LEU A 144 15.98 16.71 -7.29
CA LEU A 144 15.80 17.35 -8.60
C LEU A 144 16.04 18.86 -8.54
N LYS A 145 15.60 19.51 -7.47
CA LYS A 145 15.84 20.95 -7.26
C LYS A 145 17.32 21.26 -7.12
N LEU A 146 18.04 20.51 -6.28
CA LEU A 146 19.48 20.65 -6.08
C LEU A 146 20.27 20.35 -7.35
N GLN A 147 19.90 19.29 -8.07
CA GLN A 147 20.52 18.94 -9.34
C GLN A 147 20.36 20.06 -10.37
N ARG A 148 19.16 20.66 -10.46
CA ARG A 148 18.92 21.77 -11.39
C ARG A 148 19.68 23.04 -11.00
N ILE A 149 19.82 23.32 -9.70
CA ILE A 149 20.66 24.43 -9.21
C ILE A 149 22.14 24.18 -9.53
N ASP A 150 22.62 22.95 -9.34
CA ASP A 150 24.01 22.57 -9.67
C ASP A 150 24.28 22.71 -11.18
N GLU A 151 23.34 22.34 -12.04
CA GLU A 151 23.43 22.57 -13.50
C GLU A 151 23.58 24.06 -13.83
N LEU A 152 22.77 24.93 -13.20
CA LEU A 152 22.79 26.37 -13.45
C LEU A 152 24.08 27.02 -12.93
N ASN A 153 24.58 26.57 -11.79
CA ASN A 153 25.83 27.08 -11.20
C ASN A 153 27.08 26.64 -11.96
N HIS A 154 27.00 25.59 -12.78
CA HIS A 154 28.15 25.02 -13.49
C HIS A 154 27.92 24.91 -15.00
N PRO A 155 27.71 26.05 -15.72
CA PRO A 155 27.33 26.05 -17.13
C PRO A 155 28.38 25.43 -18.06
N ARG A 156 29.64 25.31 -17.60
CA ARG A 156 30.74 24.70 -18.37
C ARG A 156 30.75 23.17 -18.32
N ARG A 157 29.95 22.52 -17.46
CA ARG A 157 29.92 21.04 -17.39
C ARG A 157 29.20 20.46 -18.60
N ARG A 158 29.86 19.53 -19.29
CA ARG A 158 29.29 18.82 -20.45
C ARG A 158 28.33 17.69 -20.06
N LYS A 159 28.48 17.14 -18.86
CA LYS A 159 27.66 16.03 -18.35
C LYS A 159 26.97 16.45 -17.06
N LYS A 160 25.69 16.14 -16.97
CA LYS A 160 24.86 16.30 -15.79
C LYS A 160 25.26 15.26 -14.74
N ARG A 161 25.36 15.67 -13.47
CA ARG A 161 25.62 14.74 -12.35
C ARG A 161 24.42 13.78 -12.20
N PRO A 162 24.66 12.50 -11.89
CA PRO A 162 23.56 11.55 -11.70
C PRO A 162 22.69 11.99 -10.52
N LEU A 163 21.39 11.66 -10.57
CA LEU A 163 20.45 12.06 -9.52
C LEU A 163 20.77 11.42 -8.16
N ALA A 164 21.39 10.23 -8.18
CA ALA A 164 21.85 9.51 -6.99
C ALA A 164 22.75 10.37 -6.09
N ASP A 165 23.59 11.24 -6.67
CA ASP A 165 24.49 12.13 -5.92
C ASP A 165 23.75 13.16 -5.05
N PHE A 166 22.47 13.42 -5.33
CA PHE A 166 21.64 14.42 -4.64
C PHE A 166 20.59 13.78 -3.74
N LEU A 167 20.46 12.45 -3.75
CA LEU A 167 19.57 11.69 -2.88
C LEU A 167 20.34 11.23 -1.65
N SER A 168 19.63 11.03 -0.53
CA SER A 168 20.22 10.35 0.62
C SER A 168 20.25 8.84 0.41
N ASP A 169 21.14 8.15 1.12
CA ASP A 169 21.41 6.70 0.99
C ASP A 169 20.16 5.81 1.09
N GLY A 170 19.09 6.29 1.74
CA GLY A 170 17.82 5.56 1.87
C GLY A 170 16.86 5.67 0.68
N PHE A 171 17.18 6.45 -0.36
CA PHE A 171 16.28 6.72 -1.49
C PHE A 171 16.91 6.43 -2.86
N THR A 172 18.00 5.67 -2.91
CA THR A 172 18.70 5.37 -4.17
C THR A 172 17.83 4.59 -5.16
N HIS A 173 16.83 3.83 -4.68
CA HIS A 173 15.85 3.12 -5.52
C HIS A 173 14.98 4.06 -6.37
N LEU A 174 14.88 5.35 -6.01
CA LEU A 174 14.11 6.33 -6.78
C LEU A 174 14.78 6.73 -8.10
N VAL A 175 16.03 6.35 -8.33
CA VAL A 175 16.78 6.67 -9.55
C VAL A 175 16.44 5.72 -10.70
N SER A 176 15.99 4.51 -10.40
CA SER A 176 15.68 3.44 -11.37
C SER A 176 14.21 3.36 -11.77
N ALA A 177 13.35 4.22 -11.21
CA ALA A 177 11.90 4.21 -11.41
C ALA A 177 11.45 5.30 -12.39
#